data_AF-A0A485BSL2-F1
#
_entry.id   AF-A0A485BSL2-F1
#
_cell.length_a   1.000
_cell.length_b   1.000
_cell.length_c   1.000
_cell.angle_alpha   90.00
_cell.angle_beta   90.00
_cell.angle_gamma   90.00
#
_symmetry.space_group_name_H-M   'P 1'
#
loop_
_entity.id
_entity.type
_entity.pdbx_description
1 polymer ?
#
loop_
_entity_poly.entity_id
_entity_poly.type
_entity_poly.pdbx_seq_one_letter_code
_entity_poly.pdbx_strand_id
1 'polypeptide(L)'
;MKRASLLTLSILSALSAISSAWAVDYPLPPANSRLIGQNQTYTVQEGDKNLQAIARRFDTAAMLILEANNTIAPVPRAGTVVTIPSQMLLPDVPREGIVVNLAELRLYYFPPGEQQVQVYPIGIGLQGLETPEMTTRVGQKIPNPTWTPTVGIRKRSQERGVTLPAVVPRGAK
;
A
#
# COMPACT_ATOMS: atom_id res chain seq x y z
N MET A 1 -27.70 -10.77 -49.84
CA MET A 1 -27.92 -9.97 -48.63
C MET A 1 -27.55 -10.76 -47.36
N LYS A 2 -26.25 -10.94 -47.04
CA LYS A 2 -25.78 -11.51 -45.74
C LYS A 2 -24.30 -11.18 -45.53
N ARG A 3 -23.93 -9.91 -45.38
CA ARG A 3 -22.52 -9.50 -45.08
C ARG A 3 -22.39 -8.30 -44.14
N ALA A 4 -23.43 -7.99 -43.35
CA ALA A 4 -23.43 -6.84 -42.44
C ALA A 4 -23.41 -7.23 -40.95
N SER A 5 -23.29 -8.51 -40.59
CA SER A 5 -23.48 -8.98 -39.20
C SER A 5 -22.20 -9.32 -38.44
N LEU A 6 -21.04 -9.34 -39.10
CA LEU A 6 -19.77 -9.74 -38.44
C LEU A 6 -18.93 -8.55 -37.98
N LEU A 7 -19.15 -7.35 -38.53
CA LEU A 7 -18.39 -6.14 -38.15
C LEU A 7 -18.94 -5.47 -36.88
N THR A 8 -20.21 -5.68 -36.54
CA THR A 8 -20.83 -5.12 -35.32
C THR A 8 -20.48 -5.92 -34.05
N LEU A 9 -20.08 -7.19 -34.18
CA LEU A 9 -19.70 -8.01 -33.02
C LEU A 9 -18.25 -7.79 -32.57
N SER A 10 -17.39 -7.26 -33.44
CA SER A 10 -15.97 -6.99 -33.13
C SER A 10 -15.74 -5.66 -32.42
N ILE A 11 -16.71 -4.75 -32.43
CA ILE A 11 -16.59 -3.44 -31.77
C ILE A 11 -17.01 -3.54 -30.28
N LEU A 12 -17.87 -4.51 -29.93
CA LEU A 12 -18.32 -4.71 -28.55
C LEU A 12 -17.32 -5.50 -27.69
N SER A 13 -16.39 -6.23 -28.29
CA SER A 13 -15.32 -6.94 -27.57
C SER A 13 -14.09 -6.08 -27.26
N ALA A 14 -13.99 -4.88 -27.84
CA ALA A 14 -12.86 -3.96 -27.62
C ALA A 14 -13.06 -3.01 -26.41
N LEU A 15 -14.23 -3.04 -25.75
CA LEU A 15 -14.48 -2.23 -24.54
C LEU A 15 -14.15 -2.95 -23.22
N SER A 16 -13.75 -4.23 -23.28
CA SER A 16 -13.45 -4.99 -22.08
C SER A 16 -11.95 -4.95 -21.77
N ALA A 17 -11.65 -4.32 -20.64
CA ALA A 17 -10.37 -4.30 -19.94
C ALA A 17 -9.31 -3.30 -20.45
N ILE A 18 -9.63 -2.01 -20.38
CA ILE A 18 -8.63 -1.06 -19.90
C ILE A 18 -8.52 -1.30 -18.39
N SER A 19 -7.68 -2.25 -18.00
CA SER A 19 -7.20 -2.33 -16.62
C SER A 19 -6.24 -1.16 -16.44
N SER A 20 -6.79 0.04 -16.21
CA SER A 20 -6.00 1.12 -15.64
C SER A 20 -5.42 0.55 -14.34
N ALA A 21 -4.10 0.48 -14.26
CA ALA A 21 -3.43 0.32 -12.99
C ALA A 21 -3.71 1.60 -12.22
N TRP A 22 -4.80 1.63 -11.47
CA TRP A 22 -5.07 2.71 -10.54
C TRP A 22 -4.00 2.58 -9.47
N ALA A 23 -3.06 3.52 -9.43
CA ALA A 23 -2.54 3.95 -8.14
C ALA A 23 -3.78 4.27 -7.28
N VAL A 24 -3.75 3.95 -5.99
CA VAL A 24 -4.94 4.13 -5.14
C VAL A 24 -5.14 5.63 -4.86
N ASP A 25 -5.60 6.32 -5.89
CA ASP A 25 -5.94 7.73 -5.94
C ASP A 25 -7.41 7.82 -5.56
N TYR A 26 -7.67 8.40 -4.39
CA TYR A 26 -9.00 8.60 -3.88
C TYR A 26 -9.43 10.04 -4.18
N PRO A 27 -10.60 10.28 -4.80
CA PRO A 27 -11.13 11.63 -4.90
C PRO A 27 -11.36 12.18 -3.50
N LEU A 28 -11.02 13.47 -3.31
CA LEU A 28 -11.30 14.11 -2.03
C LEU A 28 -12.82 14.18 -1.80
N PRO A 29 -13.28 13.82 -0.59
CA PRO A 29 -14.68 13.94 -0.25
C PRO A 29 -15.04 15.42 -0.06
N PRO A 30 -16.34 15.76 -0.06
CA PRO A 30 -16.82 17.11 0.30
C PRO A 30 -16.16 17.62 1.59
N ALA A 31 -16.02 18.94 1.72
CA ALA A 31 -15.25 19.57 2.81
C ALA A 31 -15.69 19.13 4.23
N ASN A 32 -16.96 18.78 4.41
CA ASN A 32 -17.56 18.32 5.66
C ASN A 32 -17.53 16.77 5.84
N SER A 33 -16.86 16.05 4.95
CA SER A 33 -16.71 14.59 5.00
C SER A 33 -15.23 14.21 5.00
N ARG A 34 -14.92 13.08 5.62
CA ARG A 34 -13.58 12.47 5.66
C ARG A 34 -13.57 11.05 5.12
N LEU A 35 -14.73 10.48 4.77
CA LEU A 35 -14.83 9.11 4.31
C LEU A 35 -14.41 9.01 2.85
N ILE A 36 -13.42 8.17 2.58
CA ILE A 36 -12.94 7.85 1.23
C ILE A 36 -12.94 6.34 1.00
N GLY A 37 -12.97 5.96 -0.27
CA GLY A 37 -12.88 4.56 -0.68
C GLY A 37 -14.10 3.72 -0.35
N GLN A 38 -14.01 2.44 -0.70
CA GLN A 38 -15.03 1.43 -0.46
C GLN A 38 -14.35 0.12 -0.08
N ASN A 39 -14.92 -0.61 0.87
CA ASN A 39 -14.44 -1.96 1.17
C ASN A 39 -14.72 -2.87 -0.02
N GLN A 40 -13.83 -3.84 -0.23
CA GLN A 40 -13.97 -4.82 -1.29
C GLN A 40 -14.06 -6.21 -0.68
N THR A 41 -14.67 -7.13 -1.40
CA THR A 41 -14.68 -8.55 -1.04
C THR A 41 -13.74 -9.29 -1.98
N TYR A 42 -12.89 -10.14 -1.42
CA TYR A 42 -11.95 -10.96 -2.17
C TYR A 42 -12.09 -12.43 -1.77
N THR A 43 -12.12 -13.32 -2.75
CA THR A 43 -12.04 -14.76 -2.51
C THR A 43 -10.60 -15.20 -2.67
N VAL A 44 -10.02 -15.80 -1.62
CA VAL A 44 -8.65 -16.29 -1.61
C VAL A 44 -8.45 -17.34 -2.71
N GLN A 45 -7.40 -17.18 -3.49
CA GLN A 45 -7.06 -18.07 -4.61
C GLN A 45 -6.01 -19.10 -4.17
N GLU A 46 -5.91 -20.23 -4.88
CA GLU A 46 -4.93 -21.29 -4.59
C GLU A 46 -3.47 -20.80 -4.66
N GLY A 47 -3.20 -19.76 -5.48
CA GLY A 47 -1.87 -19.14 -5.59
C GLY A 47 -1.54 -18.10 -4.52
N ASP A 48 -2.48 -17.75 -3.63
CA ASP A 48 -2.23 -16.75 -2.59
C ASP A 48 -1.47 -17.38 -1.41
N LYS A 49 -0.19 -17.04 -1.31
CA LYS A 49 0.73 -17.66 -0.34
C LYS A 49 0.42 -17.31 1.11
N ASN A 50 -0.02 -16.07 1.37
CA ASN A 50 -0.32 -15.52 2.70
C ASN A 50 -1.04 -14.17 2.57
N LEU A 51 -1.48 -13.62 3.70
CA LEU A 51 -2.13 -12.30 3.73
C LEU A 51 -1.24 -11.16 3.22
N GLN A 52 0.10 -11.24 3.36
CA GLN A 52 1.00 -10.22 2.82
C GLN A 52 0.98 -10.19 1.28
N ALA A 53 0.91 -11.37 0.65
CA ALA A 53 0.80 -11.49 -0.79
C ALA A 53 -0.52 -10.91 -1.30
N ILE A 54 -1.62 -11.16 -0.57
CA ILE A 54 -2.95 -10.59 -0.88
C ILE A 54 -2.91 -9.07 -0.67
N ALA A 55 -2.44 -8.60 0.48
CA ALA A 55 -2.39 -7.18 0.84
C ALA A 55 -1.64 -6.34 -0.21
N ARG A 56 -0.54 -6.88 -0.76
CA ARG A 56 0.23 -6.24 -1.84
C ARG A 56 -0.57 -6.07 -3.14
N ARG A 57 -1.56 -6.92 -3.43
CA ARG A 57 -2.42 -6.76 -4.61
C ARG A 57 -3.40 -5.59 -4.47
N PHE A 58 -3.72 -5.22 -3.24
CA PHE A 58 -4.74 -4.23 -2.90
C PHE A 58 -4.14 -2.98 -2.25
N ASP A 59 -2.81 -2.81 -2.30
CA ASP A 59 -2.07 -1.70 -1.69
C ASP A 59 -2.52 -1.41 -0.24
N THR A 60 -2.64 -2.47 0.57
CA THR A 60 -2.99 -2.37 1.99
C THR A 60 -1.99 -3.14 2.85
N ALA A 61 -2.14 -3.07 4.17
CA ALA A 61 -1.34 -3.82 5.13
C ALA A 61 -2.06 -5.13 5.52
N ALA A 62 -1.29 -6.22 5.64
CA ALA A 62 -1.82 -7.52 6.06
C ALA A 62 -2.50 -7.46 7.45
N MET A 63 -1.98 -6.62 8.35
CA MET A 63 -2.58 -6.38 9.67
C MET A 63 -3.98 -5.77 9.57
N LEU A 64 -4.20 -4.82 8.66
CA LEU A 64 -5.53 -4.24 8.45
C LEU A 64 -6.52 -5.27 7.89
N ILE A 65 -6.05 -6.18 7.01
CA ILE A 65 -6.89 -7.31 6.56
C ILE A 65 -7.23 -8.23 7.74
N LEU A 66 -6.27 -8.54 8.63
CA LEU A 66 -6.54 -9.33 9.84
C LEU A 66 -7.59 -8.65 10.73
N GLU A 67 -7.44 -7.35 10.98
CA GLU A 67 -8.38 -6.57 11.81
C GLU A 67 -9.78 -6.51 11.21
N ALA A 68 -9.89 -6.34 9.89
CA ALA A 68 -11.17 -6.31 9.19
C ALA A 68 -11.86 -7.69 9.11
N ASN A 69 -11.11 -8.78 9.27
CA ASN A 69 -11.58 -10.16 9.12
C ASN A 69 -11.33 -10.95 10.39
N ASN A 70 -12.17 -10.72 11.40
CA ASN A 70 -12.05 -11.39 12.68
C ASN A 70 -11.93 -12.92 12.50
N THR A 71 -10.94 -13.53 13.16
CA THR A 71 -10.63 -14.98 13.15
C THR A 71 -10.05 -15.58 11.86
N ILE A 72 -9.62 -14.76 10.88
CA ILE A 72 -8.92 -15.30 9.71
C ILE A 72 -7.49 -15.79 10.03
N ALA A 73 -7.10 -16.92 9.45
CA ALA A 73 -5.73 -17.42 9.54
C ALA A 73 -4.76 -16.54 8.72
N PRO A 74 -3.50 -16.34 9.16
CA PRO A 74 -2.48 -15.60 8.39
C PRO A 74 -2.18 -16.21 7.00
N VAL A 75 -2.44 -17.51 6.85
CA VAL A 75 -2.43 -18.23 5.58
C VAL A 75 -3.85 -18.78 5.38
N PRO A 76 -4.76 -17.98 4.78
CA PRO A 76 -6.14 -18.41 4.60
C PRO A 76 -6.21 -19.50 3.51
N ARG A 77 -7.17 -20.42 3.64
CA ARG A 77 -7.41 -21.46 2.63
C ARG A 77 -8.02 -20.83 1.38
N ALA A 78 -7.75 -21.42 0.22
CA ALA A 78 -8.45 -21.06 -1.01
C ALA A 78 -9.98 -21.18 -0.83
N GLY A 79 -10.72 -20.26 -1.43
CA GLY A 79 -12.17 -20.14 -1.25
C GLY A 79 -12.61 -19.37 -0.01
N THR A 80 -11.70 -19.02 0.91
CA THR A 80 -12.03 -18.12 2.03
C THR A 80 -12.40 -16.75 1.49
N VAL A 81 -13.53 -16.20 1.93
CA VAL A 81 -13.95 -14.84 1.57
C VAL A 81 -13.39 -13.87 2.60
N VAL A 82 -12.75 -12.80 2.13
CA VAL A 82 -12.08 -11.80 2.95
C VAL A 82 -12.52 -10.39 2.54
N THR A 83 -12.74 -9.53 3.52
CA THR A 83 -12.97 -8.10 3.35
C THR A 83 -11.62 -7.41 3.20
N ILE A 84 -11.44 -6.65 2.13
CA ILE A 84 -10.31 -5.76 1.94
C ILE A 84 -10.71 -4.37 2.43
N PRO A 85 -10.08 -3.84 3.50
CA PRO A 85 -10.45 -2.57 4.12
C PRO A 85 -9.89 -1.37 3.34
N SER A 86 -10.45 -1.12 2.16
CA SER A 86 -10.08 0.00 1.29
C SER A 86 -10.94 1.26 1.54
N GLN A 87 -11.94 1.20 2.43
CA GLN A 87 -12.65 2.36 2.96
C GLN A 87 -11.94 2.88 4.22
N MET A 88 -11.76 4.18 4.33
CA MET A 88 -11.08 4.79 5.46
C MET A 88 -11.49 6.24 5.69
N LEU A 89 -11.20 6.75 6.88
CA LEU A 89 -11.30 8.17 7.18
C LEU A 89 -9.97 8.85 6.90
N LEU A 90 -10.02 10.01 6.26
CA LEU A 90 -8.87 10.90 6.19
C LEU A 90 -8.46 11.32 7.60
N PRO A 91 -7.16 11.46 7.90
CA PRO A 91 -6.70 12.02 9.18
C PRO A 91 -7.25 13.42 9.42
N ASP A 92 -7.41 13.80 10.69
CA ASP A 92 -7.98 15.10 11.08
C ASP A 92 -6.92 16.21 11.11
N VAL A 93 -6.32 16.46 9.95
CA VAL A 93 -5.21 17.41 9.77
C VAL A 93 -5.37 18.14 8.43
N PRO A 94 -4.60 19.22 8.18
CA PRO A 94 -4.60 19.85 6.86
C PRO A 94 -4.31 18.85 5.74
N ARG A 95 -5.13 18.90 4.68
CA ARG A 95 -5.00 18.04 3.48
C ARG A 95 -3.92 18.57 2.55
N GLU A 96 -2.69 18.66 3.05
CA GLU A 96 -1.55 19.25 2.36
C GLU A 96 -0.31 18.36 2.48
N GLY A 97 0.40 18.16 1.38
CA GLY A 97 1.69 17.47 1.40
C GLY A 97 1.58 16.03 1.86
N ILE A 98 2.48 15.60 2.75
CA ILE A 98 2.56 14.21 3.22
C ILE A 98 2.12 14.15 4.68
N VAL A 99 1.17 13.28 4.97
CA VAL A 99 0.74 12.92 6.32
C VAL A 99 1.02 11.43 6.54
N VAL A 100 1.77 11.11 7.58
CA VAL A 100 2.05 9.72 7.97
C VAL A 100 1.25 9.39 9.22
N ASN A 101 0.33 8.44 9.11
CA ASN A 101 -0.43 7.92 10.26
C ASN A 101 0.16 6.57 10.68
N LEU A 102 0.90 6.59 11.80
CA LEU A 102 1.60 5.40 12.31
C LEU A 102 0.63 4.32 12.79
N ALA A 103 -0.52 4.68 13.36
CA ALA A 103 -1.51 3.74 13.88
C ALA A 103 -2.21 2.94 12.77
N GLU A 104 -2.36 3.56 11.59
CA GLU A 104 -3.00 2.91 10.43
C GLU A 104 -1.99 2.35 9.43
N LEU A 105 -0.67 2.51 9.67
CA LEU A 105 0.39 2.13 8.74
C LEU A 105 0.17 2.71 7.33
N ARG A 106 -0.28 3.96 7.26
CA ARG A 106 -0.62 4.66 6.01
C ARG A 106 0.12 5.98 5.87
N LEU A 107 0.56 6.25 4.64
CA LEU A 107 0.99 7.56 4.19
C LEU A 107 -0.08 8.12 3.26
N TYR A 108 -0.54 9.34 3.55
CA TYR A 108 -1.44 10.12 2.72
C TYR A 108 -0.62 11.22 2.04
N TYR A 109 -0.66 11.27 0.71
CA TYR A 109 -0.09 12.37 -0.06
C TYR A 109 -1.22 13.16 -0.72
N PHE A 110 -1.27 14.45 -0.44
CA PHE A 110 -2.19 15.42 -1.03
C PHE A 110 -1.43 16.24 -2.08
N PRO A 111 -1.51 15.88 -3.38
CA PRO A 111 -0.78 16.58 -4.42
C PRO A 111 -1.26 18.04 -4.54
N PRO A 112 -0.35 19.01 -4.67
CA PRO A 112 -0.74 20.42 -4.82
C PRO A 112 -1.61 20.64 -6.06
N GLY A 113 -2.77 21.28 -5.87
CA GLY A 113 -3.68 21.63 -6.96
C GLY A 113 -4.59 20.49 -7.44
N GLU A 114 -4.53 19.31 -6.84
CA GLU A 114 -5.37 18.18 -7.20
C GLU A 114 -6.47 17.93 -6.17
N GLN A 115 -7.65 17.50 -6.63
CA GLN A 115 -8.79 17.13 -5.76
C GLN A 115 -8.77 15.63 -5.43
N GLN A 116 -7.60 15.11 -5.10
CA GLN A 116 -7.40 13.71 -4.76
C GLN A 116 -6.38 13.54 -3.63
N VAL A 117 -6.34 12.34 -3.07
CA VAL A 117 -5.36 11.89 -2.10
C VAL A 117 -4.85 10.52 -2.51
N GLN A 118 -3.54 10.36 -2.46
CA GLN A 118 -2.86 9.09 -2.74
C GLN A 118 -2.54 8.43 -1.41
N VAL A 119 -2.93 7.17 -1.25
CA VAL A 119 -2.70 6.44 0.01
C VAL A 119 -1.77 5.27 -0.23
N TYR A 120 -0.71 5.19 0.59
CA TYR A 120 0.29 4.15 0.50
C TYR A 120 0.42 3.39 1.81
N PRO A 121 0.44 2.05 1.80
CA PRO A 121 0.79 1.28 2.99
C PRO A 121 2.28 1.47 3.28
N ILE A 122 2.63 1.63 4.55
CA ILE A 122 4.02 1.81 4.98
C ILE A 122 4.41 0.80 6.06
N GLY A 123 5.69 0.46 6.09
CA GLY A 123 6.33 -0.14 7.26
C GLY A 123 6.90 0.94 8.17
N ILE A 124 6.91 0.69 9.47
CA ILE A 124 7.49 1.60 10.47
C ILE A 124 8.63 0.93 11.24
N GLY A 125 9.35 1.74 12.02
CA GLY A 125 10.39 1.26 12.91
C GLY A 125 9.89 0.21 13.91
N LEU A 126 10.74 -0.75 14.23
CA LEU A 126 10.48 -1.72 15.29
C LEU A 126 10.48 -1.03 16.66
N GLN A 127 9.92 -1.69 17.68
CA GLN A 127 10.05 -1.24 19.06
C GLN A 127 11.54 -1.08 19.45
N GLY A 128 11.86 0.04 20.09
CA GLY A 128 13.22 0.52 20.39
C GLY A 128 13.98 1.12 19.19
N LEU A 129 13.33 1.25 18.03
CA LEU A 129 13.81 1.89 16.80
C LEU A 129 12.65 2.63 16.11
N GLU A 130 11.79 3.25 16.91
CA GLU A 130 10.51 3.80 16.47
C GLU A 130 10.68 4.94 15.43
N THR A 131 9.72 5.01 14.51
CA THR A 131 9.56 6.21 13.69
C THR A 131 9.04 7.34 14.60
N PRO A 132 9.76 8.47 14.74
CA PRO A 132 9.33 9.53 15.64
C PRO A 132 8.11 10.29 15.10
N GLU A 133 7.27 10.79 16.01
CA GLU A 133 6.22 11.76 15.69
C GLU A 133 6.83 13.15 15.55
N MET A 134 6.69 13.76 14.38
CA MET A 134 7.23 15.09 14.11
C MET A 134 6.60 15.74 12.88
N THR A 135 6.78 17.06 12.75
CA THR A 135 6.58 17.78 11.49
C THR A 135 7.93 18.00 10.81
N THR A 136 8.05 17.63 9.54
CA THR A 136 9.29 17.74 8.78
C THR A 136 9.02 17.95 7.29
N ARG A 137 10.08 18.08 6.49
CA ARG A 137 10.02 18.23 5.03
C ARG A 137 10.97 17.26 4.34
N VAL A 138 10.62 16.88 3.11
CA VAL A 138 11.52 16.11 2.23
C VAL A 138 12.70 17.01 1.85
N GLY A 139 13.89 16.69 2.37
CA GLY A 139 15.11 17.46 2.07
C GLY A 139 15.79 17.06 0.77
N GLN A 140 15.77 15.77 0.43
CA GLN A 140 16.41 15.23 -0.78
C GLN A 140 15.74 13.92 -1.18
N LYS A 141 15.65 13.66 -2.50
CA LYS A 141 15.30 12.35 -3.06
C LYS A 141 16.51 11.80 -3.80
N ILE A 142 17.03 10.65 -3.36
CA ILE A 142 18.18 9.98 -3.97
C ILE A 142 17.67 8.70 -4.65
N PRO A 143 17.72 8.61 -5.99
CA PRO A 143 17.41 7.36 -6.68
C PRO A 143 18.42 6.26 -6.32
N ASN A 144 17.92 5.07 -5.95
CA ASN A 144 18.74 3.89 -5.63
C ASN A 144 19.86 4.17 -4.60
N PRO A 145 19.51 4.57 -3.36
CA PRO A 145 20.50 4.96 -2.35
C PRO A 145 21.30 3.75 -1.85
N THR A 146 22.51 4.01 -1.36
CA THR A 146 23.27 3.06 -0.53
C THR A 146 22.75 3.11 0.91
N TRP A 147 22.87 2.00 1.64
CA TRP A 147 22.54 1.98 3.07
C TRP A 147 23.82 1.93 3.91
N THR A 148 23.96 2.88 4.85
CA THR A 148 25.06 2.91 5.82
C THR A 148 24.48 2.56 7.19
N PRO A 149 24.69 1.32 7.69
CA PRO A 149 24.17 0.94 9.00
C PRO A 149 24.79 1.81 10.11
N THR A 150 24.04 2.10 11.16
CA THR A 150 24.60 2.81 12.33
C THR A 150 25.52 1.88 13.13
N VAL A 151 26.34 2.45 14.02
CA VAL A 151 27.20 1.68 14.94
C VAL A 151 26.37 0.68 15.75
N GLY A 152 25.22 1.12 16.27
CA GLY A 152 24.31 0.27 17.05
C GLY A 152 23.73 -0.90 16.25
N ILE A 153 23.35 -0.66 14.97
CA ILE A 153 22.87 -1.73 14.09
C ILE A 153 23.97 -2.75 13.80
N ARG A 154 25.20 -2.31 13.49
CA ARG A 154 26.33 -3.24 13.27
C ARG A 154 26.61 -4.11 14.49
N LYS A 155 26.63 -3.52 15.69
CA LYS A 155 26.83 -4.25 16.95
C LYS A 155 25.75 -5.30 17.17
N ARG A 156 24.47 -4.91 17.05
CA ARG A 156 23.32 -5.82 17.21
C ARG A 156 23.34 -6.95 16.18
N SER A 157 23.73 -6.68 14.93
CA SER A 157 23.88 -7.71 13.90
C SER A 157 25.00 -8.68 14.21
N GLN A 158 26.14 -8.18 14.70
CA GLN A 158 27.29 -9.00 15.08
C GLN A 158 26.96 -9.92 16.27
N GLU A 159 26.21 -9.45 17.26
CA GLU A 159 25.69 -10.27 18.37
C GLU A 159 24.79 -11.43 17.88
N ARG A 160 24.20 -11.30 16.69
CA ARG A 160 23.39 -12.35 16.04
C ARG A 160 24.17 -13.16 14.99
N GLY A 161 25.51 -13.02 14.96
CA GLY A 161 26.37 -13.72 14.00
C GLY A 161 26.35 -13.15 12.57
N VAL A 162 25.73 -11.99 12.36
CA VAL A 162 25.66 -11.34 11.04
C VAL A 162 26.67 -10.20 10.94
N THR A 163 27.66 -10.35 10.07
CA THR A 163 28.63 -9.28 9.79
C THR A 163 28.09 -8.37 8.67
N LEU A 164 27.87 -7.09 9.00
CA LEU A 164 27.44 -6.07 8.03
C LEU A 164 28.63 -5.29 7.48
N PRO A 165 28.68 -5.00 6.16
CA PRO A 165 29.69 -4.10 5.61
C PRO A 165 29.49 -2.66 6.10
N ALA A 166 30.51 -1.82 5.96
CA ALA A 166 30.42 -0.40 6.30
C ALA A 166 29.35 0.33 5.48
N VAL A 167 29.25 -0.01 4.19
CA VAL A 167 28.22 0.49 3.26
C VAL A 167 27.64 -0.69 2.50
N VAL A 168 26.32 -0.80 2.51
CA VAL A 168 25.58 -1.74 1.67
C VAL A 168 25.28 -1.06 0.33
N PRO A 169 25.79 -1.62 -0.80
CA PRO A 169 25.60 -1.02 -2.11
C PRO A 169 24.12 -1.08 -2.54
N ARG A 170 23.76 -0.24 -3.52
CA ARG A 170 22.46 -0.31 -4.18
C ARG A 170 22.29 -1.65 -4.92
N GLY A 171 21.07 -2.16 -4.98
CA GLY A 171 20.72 -3.35 -5.78
C GLY A 171 19.97 -4.42 -4.98
N ALA A 172 19.43 -5.40 -5.69
CA ALA A 172 18.85 -6.59 -5.06
C ALA A 172 19.97 -7.42 -4.43
N LYS A 173 19.72 -7.95 -3.23
CA LYS A 173 20.52 -9.00 -2.61
C LYS A 173 20.00 -10.36 -3.03
#